data_AF-A0A0L0UJB5-F1
#
_entry.id   AF-A0A0L0UJB5-F1
#
_cell.length_a   1.000
_cell.length_b   1.000
_cell.length_c   1.000
_cell.angle_alpha   90.00
_cell.angle_beta   90.00
_cell.angle_gamma   90.00
#
_symmetry.space_group_name_H-M   'P 1'
#
loop_
_entity.id
_entity.type
_entity.pdbx_description
1 polymer ?
#
loop_
_entity_poly.entity_id
_entity_poly.type
_entity_poly.pdbx_seq_one_letter_code
_entity_poly.pdbx_strand_id
1 'polypeptide(L)'
;MKTLALKLQKEIQVLVVIGIGGSYLGARAGIDMVQGLFNNTAPVKVIYMGNTMSSTYVHQVLSYLKDKEFAINVISKSGTTTEPAIAFGLLKELLIKQKKNKNIVNNRIIATTDKTRGVLHDLAKEEGYESFVIPDNIGGRYSI
;
A
#
# COMPACT_ATOMS: atom_id res chain seq x y z
N MET A 1 -0.43 13.31 -5.54
CA MET A 1 -0.09 12.00 -6.16
C MET A 1 1.21 12.03 -6.97
N LYS A 2 1.33 12.73 -8.11
CA LYS A 2 2.55 12.70 -8.96
C LYS A 2 3.84 13.08 -8.21
N THR A 3 3.82 14.18 -7.45
CA THR A 3 4.99 14.63 -6.66
C THR A 3 5.43 13.59 -5.64
N LEU A 4 4.48 12.96 -4.94
CA LEU A 4 4.77 11.90 -3.97
C LEU A 4 5.37 10.66 -4.65
N ALA A 5 4.82 10.25 -5.80
CA ALA A 5 5.33 9.12 -6.56
C ALA A 5 6.80 9.35 -6.99
N LEU A 6 7.12 10.55 -7.49
CA LEU A 6 8.49 10.93 -7.85
C LEU A 6 9.44 10.98 -6.65
N LYS A 7 8.96 11.42 -5.48
CA LYS A 7 9.73 11.39 -4.23
C LYS A 7 10.04 9.95 -3.84
N LEU A 8 9.01 9.11 -3.74
CA LEU A 8 9.15 7.71 -3.33
C LEU A 8 10.06 6.92 -4.29
N GLN A 9 9.97 7.19 -5.60
CA GLN A 9 10.82 6.54 -6.61
C GLN A 9 12.33 6.70 -6.35
N LYS A 10 12.75 7.75 -5.64
CA LYS A 10 14.15 7.99 -5.27
C LYS A 10 14.55 7.33 -3.95
N GLU A 11 13.56 6.89 -3.19
CA GLU A 11 13.69 6.55 -1.77
C GLU A 11 13.39 5.07 -1.48
N ILE A 12 12.73 4.35 -2.41
CA ILE A 12 12.32 2.95 -2.24
C ILE A 12 12.66 2.11 -3.47
N GLN A 13 12.80 0.80 -3.24
CA GLN A 13 12.93 -0.22 -4.27
C GLN A 13 11.59 -0.91 -4.56
N VAL A 14 10.69 -0.97 -3.56
CA VAL A 14 9.42 -1.70 -3.64
C VAL A 14 8.26 -0.86 -3.11
N LEU A 15 7.15 -0.81 -3.85
CA LEU A 15 5.87 -0.28 -3.36
C LEU A 15 4.95 -1.47 -3.10
N VAL A 16 4.51 -1.64 -1.85
CA VAL A 16 3.54 -2.67 -1.49
C VAL A 16 2.15 -2.05 -1.48
N VAL A 17 1.31 -2.43 -2.44
CA VAL A 17 -0.09 -2.03 -2.48
C VAL A 17 -0.89 -3.03 -1.66
N ILE A 18 -1.58 -2.54 -0.62
CA ILE A 18 -2.44 -3.35 0.23
C ILE A 18 -3.89 -3.06 -0.12
N GLY A 19 -4.61 -4.07 -0.59
CA GLY A 19 -6.02 -3.93 -0.96
C GLY A 19 -6.58 -5.23 -1.54
N ILE A 20 -7.90 -5.32 -1.62
CA ILE A 20 -8.62 -6.45 -2.22
C ILE A 20 -9.76 -5.95 -3.10
N GLY A 21 -10.21 -6.78 -4.05
CA GLY A 21 -11.29 -6.43 -4.97
C GLY A 21 -10.95 -5.21 -5.81
N GLY A 22 -11.80 -4.18 -5.75
CA GLY A 22 -11.63 -2.93 -6.50
C GLY A 22 -10.37 -2.15 -6.14
N SER A 23 -9.94 -2.21 -4.87
CA SER A 23 -8.70 -1.59 -4.38
C SER A 23 -7.41 -2.30 -4.84
N TYR A 24 -7.54 -3.33 -5.67
CA TYR A 24 -6.44 -4.19 -6.12
C TYR A 24 -6.45 -4.39 -7.63
N LEU A 25 -7.55 -4.89 -8.19
CA LEU A 25 -7.62 -5.36 -9.58
C LEU A 25 -7.34 -4.26 -10.59
N GLY A 26 -7.86 -3.06 -10.35
CA GLY A 26 -7.70 -1.94 -11.27
C GLY A 26 -6.25 -1.46 -11.37
N ALA A 27 -5.59 -1.27 -10.23
CA ALA A 27 -4.18 -0.89 -10.18
C ALA A 27 -3.30 -1.97 -10.82
N ARG A 28 -3.55 -3.25 -10.52
CA ARG A 28 -2.81 -4.36 -11.14
C ARG A 28 -3.00 -4.43 -12.64
N ALA A 29 -4.24 -4.36 -13.11
CA ALA A 29 -4.53 -4.41 -14.55
C ALA A 29 -3.86 -3.25 -15.31
N GLY A 30 -3.93 -2.02 -14.79
CA GLY A 30 -3.28 -0.87 -15.42
C GLY A 30 -1.76 -0.97 -15.45
N ILE A 31 -1.15 -1.43 -14.35
CA ILE A 31 0.31 -1.65 -14.30
C ILE A 31 0.73 -2.76 -15.26
N ASP A 32 0.07 -3.92 -15.22
CA ASP A 32 0.40 -5.07 -16.06
C ASP A 32 0.20 -4.72 -17.55
N MET A 33 -0.83 -3.94 -17.90
CA MET A 33 -1.10 -3.49 -19.28
C MET A 33 0.01 -2.56 -19.82
N VAL A 34 0.46 -1.59 -19.01
CA VAL A 34 1.46 -0.60 -19.43
C VAL A 34 2.87 -1.17 -19.39
N GLN A 35 3.17 -1.98 -18.39
CA GLN A 35 4.52 -2.48 -18.16
C GLN A 35 4.77 -3.80 -18.91
N GLY A 36 3.74 -4.62 -19.14
CA GLY A 36 3.88 -5.97 -19.67
C GLY A 36 4.26 -7.00 -18.59
N LEU A 37 4.20 -8.29 -18.94
CA LEU A 37 4.22 -9.42 -18.00
C LEU A 37 5.50 -9.57 -17.17
N PHE A 38 6.65 -9.10 -17.68
CA PHE A 38 7.98 -9.37 -17.09
C PHE A 38 8.83 -8.11 -16.94
N ASN A 39 8.18 -6.96 -16.78
CA ASN A 39 8.94 -5.72 -16.79
C ASN A 39 9.85 -5.60 -15.57
N ASN A 40 11.16 -5.63 -15.82
CA ASN A 40 12.20 -5.43 -14.82
C ASN A 40 12.88 -4.06 -14.96
N THR A 41 12.37 -3.17 -15.82
CA THR A 41 12.97 -1.83 -16.05
C THR A 41 12.31 -0.74 -15.21
N ALA A 42 11.15 -1.01 -14.59
CA ALA A 42 10.53 -0.08 -13.67
C ALA A 42 11.46 0.18 -12.46
N PRO A 43 11.75 1.45 -12.12
CA PRO A 43 12.70 1.77 -11.05
C PRO A 43 12.18 1.38 -9.65
N VAL A 44 10.87 1.19 -9.51
CA VAL A 44 10.23 0.68 -8.30
C VAL A 44 9.37 -0.52 -8.68
N LYS A 45 9.60 -1.64 -8.01
CA LYS A 45 8.76 -2.83 -8.16
C LYS A 45 7.46 -2.67 -7.38
N VAL A 46 6.32 -2.82 -8.05
CA VAL A 46 5.02 -2.85 -7.36
C VAL A 46 4.67 -4.30 -7.05
N ILE A 47 4.34 -4.58 -5.78
CA ILE A 47 3.81 -5.88 -5.35
C ILE A 47 2.52 -5.67 -4.55
N TYR A 48 1.78 -6.75 -4.34
CA TYR A 48 0.46 -6.70 -3.72
C TYR A 48 0.39 -7.59 -2.49
N MET A 49 -0.33 -7.16 -1.46
CA MET A 49 -0.61 -7.96 -0.27
C MET A 49 -2.00 -7.61 0.29
N GLY A 50 -2.56 -8.44 1.16
CA GLY A 50 -3.91 -8.21 1.69
C GLY A 50 -5.03 -8.47 0.69
N ASN A 51 -4.72 -9.08 -0.45
CA ASN A 51 -5.67 -9.60 -1.44
C ASN A 51 -5.94 -11.12 -1.29
N THR A 52 -5.36 -11.76 -0.26
CA THR A 52 -5.51 -13.17 0.10
C THR A 52 -5.16 -13.36 1.58
N MET A 53 -5.63 -14.46 2.18
CA MET A 53 -5.31 -14.89 3.55
C MET A 53 -4.25 -16.01 3.60
N SER A 54 -3.57 -16.29 2.48
CA SER A 54 -2.50 -17.30 2.45
C SER A 54 -1.31 -16.90 3.32
N SER A 55 -1.14 -17.57 4.46
CA SER A 55 0.00 -17.37 5.36
C SER A 55 1.35 -17.63 4.68
N THR A 56 1.39 -18.58 3.73
CA THR A 56 2.59 -18.88 2.94
C THR A 56 2.98 -17.68 2.06
N TYR A 57 2.02 -17.09 1.36
CA TYR A 57 2.25 -15.90 0.55
C TYR A 57 2.71 -14.71 1.40
N VAL A 58 2.02 -14.48 2.53
CA VAL A 58 2.40 -13.45 3.50
C VAL A 58 3.85 -13.63 3.97
N HIS A 59 4.24 -14.85 4.36
CA HIS A 59 5.60 -15.14 4.79
C HIS A 59 6.64 -14.88 3.70
N GLN A 60 6.34 -15.26 2.45
CA GLN A 60 7.22 -15.02 1.31
C GLN A 60 7.41 -13.53 1.04
N VAL A 61 6.32 -12.74 1.06
CA VAL A 61 6.38 -11.28 0.87
C VAL A 61 7.18 -10.62 2.00
N LEU A 62 6.89 -10.94 3.26
CA LEU A 62 7.62 -10.39 4.40
C LEU A 62 9.11 -10.72 4.33
N SER A 63 9.46 -11.98 3.99
CA SER A 63 10.86 -12.39 3.84
C SER A 63 11.56 -11.67 2.69
N TYR A 64 10.89 -11.49 1.55
CA TYR A 64 11.42 -10.74 0.41
C TYR A 64 11.70 -9.25 0.72
N LEU A 65 10.90 -8.66 1.60
CA LEU A 65 11.00 -7.24 1.98
C LEU A 65 12.03 -6.96 3.10
N LYS A 66 12.52 -7.98 3.81
CA LYS A 66 13.40 -7.81 4.99
C LYS A 66 14.63 -6.92 4.73
N ASP A 67 15.20 -7.02 3.54
CA ASP A 67 16.43 -6.32 3.14
C ASP A 67 16.17 -5.31 2.00
N LYS A 68 14.95 -4.75 1.93
CA LYS A 68 14.57 -3.79 0.88
C LYS A 68 14.05 -2.49 1.46
N GLU A 69 14.35 -1.40 0.75
CA GLU A 69 13.66 -0.13 0.97
C GLU A 69 12.25 -0.24 0.36
N PHE A 70 11.21 -0.16 1.19
CA PHE A 70 9.84 -0.24 0.72
C PHE A 70 8.91 0.80 1.35
N ALA A 71 7.86 1.15 0.61
CA ALA A 71 6.73 1.91 1.11
C ALA A 71 5.45 1.09 1.01
N ILE A 72 4.43 1.50 1.76
CA ILE A 72 3.12 0.87 1.83
C ILE A 72 2.08 1.87 1.30
N ASN A 73 1.28 1.46 0.32
CA ASN A 73 0.03 2.15 0.00
C ASN A 73 -1.14 1.25 0.41
N VAL A 74 -1.78 1.55 1.54
CA VAL A 74 -2.94 0.81 2.04
C VAL A 74 -4.22 1.46 1.54
N ILE A 75 -5.05 0.67 0.85
CA ILE A 75 -6.24 1.13 0.14
C ILE A 75 -7.46 0.38 0.67
N SER A 76 -8.22 1.03 1.54
CA SER A 76 -9.49 0.52 2.06
C SER A 76 -10.40 1.67 2.45
N LYS A 77 -11.63 1.69 1.93
CA LYS A 77 -12.59 2.76 2.25
C LYS A 77 -13.01 2.74 3.73
N SER A 78 -13.26 1.56 4.30
CA SER A 78 -13.66 1.43 5.70
C SER A 78 -12.47 1.31 6.66
N GLY A 79 -11.33 0.81 6.18
CA GLY A 79 -10.20 0.42 7.03
C GLY A 79 -10.44 -0.86 7.85
N THR A 80 -11.60 -1.51 7.71
CA THR A 80 -12.01 -2.68 8.49
C THR A 80 -12.05 -3.98 7.68
N THR A 81 -11.72 -3.93 6.39
CA THR A 81 -11.58 -5.13 5.56
C THR A 81 -10.47 -6.00 6.14
N THR A 82 -10.79 -7.26 6.46
CA THR A 82 -9.93 -8.13 7.27
C THR A 82 -8.57 -8.39 6.63
N GLU A 83 -8.53 -8.76 5.36
CA GLU A 83 -7.30 -9.15 4.66
C GLU A 83 -6.33 -7.97 4.52
N PRO A 84 -6.76 -6.76 4.08
CA PRO A 84 -5.94 -5.56 4.10
C PRO A 84 -5.48 -5.14 5.49
N ALA A 85 -6.35 -5.21 6.51
CA ALA A 85 -6.02 -4.76 7.86
C ALA A 85 -4.91 -5.62 8.49
N ILE A 86 -4.98 -6.95 8.33
CA ILE A 86 -3.95 -7.88 8.80
C ILE A 86 -2.63 -7.64 8.06
N ALA A 87 -2.66 -7.54 6.73
CA ALA A 87 -1.47 -7.28 5.93
C ALA A 87 -0.79 -5.96 6.31
N PHE A 88 -1.60 -4.90 6.55
CA PHE A 88 -1.09 -3.60 6.96
C PHE A 88 -0.41 -3.65 8.33
N GLY A 89 -1.01 -4.33 9.32
CA GLY A 89 -0.40 -4.51 10.64
C GLY A 89 0.98 -5.17 10.56
N LEU A 90 1.08 -6.29 9.83
CA LEU A 90 2.34 -7.03 9.65
C LEU A 90 3.42 -6.22 8.93
N LEU A 91 3.05 -5.50 7.87
CA LEU A 91 4.00 -4.67 7.11
C LEU A 91 4.43 -3.42 7.87
N LYS A 92 3.51 -2.77 8.60
CA LYS A 92 3.84 -1.64 9.50
C LYS A 92 4.82 -2.08 10.57
N GLU A 93 4.63 -3.25 11.18
CA GLU A 93 5.55 -3.81 12.16
C GLU A 93 6.95 -4.07 11.57
N LEU A 94 7.02 -4.68 10.38
CA LEU A 94 8.28 -4.91 9.67
C LEU A 94 9.01 -3.58 9.39
N LEU A 95 8.28 -2.58 8.91
CA LEU A 95 8.82 -1.27 8.57
C LEU A 95 9.35 -0.53 9.81
N ILE A 96 8.63 -0.60 10.94
CA ILE A 96 9.08 -0.05 12.23
C ILE A 96 10.39 -0.72 12.66
N LYS A 97 10.46 -2.05 12.57
CA LYS A 97 11.67 -2.82 12.94
C LYS A 97 12.88 -2.44 12.08
N GLN A 98 12.69 -2.22 10.78
CA GLN A 98 13.77 -1.83 9.86
C GLN A 98 14.25 -0.39 10.06
N LYS A 99 13.32 0.57 10.17
CA LYS A 99 13.68 2.00 10.17
C LYS A 99 14.02 2.53 11.54
N LYS A 100 13.44 1.97 12.60
CA LYS A 100 13.64 2.42 14.00
C LYS A 100 13.45 3.94 14.19
N ASN A 101 12.70 4.59 13.30
CA ASN A 101 12.46 6.02 13.28
C ASN A 101 11.03 6.28 12.81
N LYS A 102 10.21 6.85 13.71
CA LYS A 102 8.78 7.08 13.47
C LYS A 102 8.53 7.98 12.25
N ASN A 103 9.30 9.06 12.08
CA ASN A 103 9.11 9.98 10.97
C ASN A 103 9.38 9.32 9.62
N ILE A 104 10.41 8.47 9.54
CA ILE A 104 10.70 7.71 8.32
C ILE A 104 9.59 6.70 8.04
N VAL A 105 9.12 5.97 9.07
CA VAL A 105 8.00 5.03 8.95
C VAL A 105 6.75 5.73 8.42
N ASN A 106 6.38 6.86 9.01
CA ASN A 106 5.16 7.59 8.65
C ASN A 106 5.25 8.15 7.22
N ASN A 107 6.44 8.61 6.79
CA ASN A 107 6.70 9.03 5.40
C ASN A 107 6.72 7.88 4.38
N ARG A 108 6.71 6.62 4.84
CA ARG A 108 6.68 5.41 4.01
C ARG A 108 5.30 4.77 3.97
N ILE A 109 4.30 5.33 4.66
CA ILE A 109 2.93 4.85 4.66
C ILE A 109 2.04 5.88 3.99
N ILE A 110 1.26 5.41 3.02
CA ILE A 110 0.27 6.16 2.28
C ILE A 110 -1.08 5.49 2.52
N ALA A 111 -2.09 6.27 2.90
CA ALA A 111 -3.44 5.78 3.16
C ALA A 111 -4.40 6.29 2.08
N THR A 112 -4.99 5.40 1.29
CA THR A 112 -6.07 5.74 0.36
C THR A 112 -7.39 5.24 0.93
N THR A 113 -8.18 6.14 1.50
CA THR A 113 -9.33 5.81 2.37
C THR A 113 -10.47 6.83 2.18
N ASP A 114 -11.56 6.67 2.92
CA ASP A 114 -12.65 7.65 2.95
C ASP A 114 -12.17 9.04 3.44
N LYS A 115 -12.88 10.09 2.99
CA LYS A 115 -12.55 11.49 3.23
C LYS A 115 -12.60 11.89 4.70
N THR A 116 -13.53 11.34 5.48
CA THR A 116 -13.85 11.87 6.82
C THR A 116 -14.12 10.80 7.88
N ARG A 117 -14.18 9.52 7.53
CA ARG A 117 -14.56 8.45 8.45
C ARG A 117 -13.78 7.16 8.22
N GLY A 118 -13.81 6.27 9.20
CA GLY A 118 -13.28 4.91 9.09
C GLY A 118 -11.93 4.76 9.77
N VAL A 119 -11.63 3.52 10.18
CA VAL A 119 -10.48 3.20 11.04
C VAL A 119 -9.15 3.63 10.39
N LEU A 120 -9.03 3.45 9.07
CA LEU A 120 -7.83 3.84 8.35
C LEU A 120 -7.70 5.36 8.20
N HIS A 121 -8.82 6.08 8.08
CA HIS A 121 -8.83 7.55 8.06
C HIS A 121 -8.35 8.11 9.39
N ASP A 122 -8.93 7.64 10.49
CA ASP A 122 -8.60 8.11 11.83
C ASP A 122 -7.13 7.82 12.16
N LEU A 123 -6.64 6.62 11.82
CA LEU A 123 -5.24 6.26 12.00
C LEU A 123 -4.30 7.12 11.16
N ALA A 124 -4.64 7.37 9.89
CA ALA A 124 -3.81 8.19 9.02
C ALA A 124 -3.72 9.63 9.51
N LYS A 125 -4.82 10.17 10.05
CA LYS A 125 -4.86 11.49 10.68
C LYS A 125 -4.03 11.55 11.96
N GLU A 126 -4.15 10.55 12.82
CA GLU A 126 -3.41 10.46 14.08
C GLU A 126 -1.90 10.36 13.86
N GLU A 127 -1.48 9.52 12.90
CA GLU A 127 -0.06 9.26 12.64
C GLU A 127 0.55 10.24 11.63
N GLY A 128 -0.26 11.05 10.96
CA GLY A 128 0.18 12.00 9.94
C GLY A 128 0.65 11.31 8.65
N TYR A 129 -0.02 10.25 8.22
CA TYR A 129 0.26 9.60 6.93
C TYR A 129 -0.23 10.47 5.78
N GLU A 130 0.53 10.47 4.69
CA GLU A 130 0.06 11.05 3.43
C GLU A 130 -1.20 10.29 2.98
N SER A 131 -2.28 11.03 2.71
CA SER A 131 -3.60 10.44 2.53
C SER A 131 -4.28 10.88 1.23
N PHE A 132 -4.93 9.93 0.56
CA PHE A 132 -5.76 10.16 -0.62
C PHE A 132 -7.19 9.69 -0.36
N VAL A 133 -8.14 10.33 -1.06
CA VAL A 133 -9.57 10.13 -0.82
C VAL A 133 -10.17 9.19 -1.87
N ILE A 134 -10.91 8.19 -1.41
CA ILE A 134 -11.86 7.43 -2.23
C ILE A 134 -13.22 8.16 -2.16
N PRO A 135 -13.70 8.77 -3.26
CA PRO A 135 -14.93 9.55 -3.23
C PRO A 135 -16.15 8.70 -2.85
N ASP A 136 -17.10 9.32 -2.14
CA ASP A 136 -18.25 8.58 -1.60
C ASP A 136 -19.16 7.96 -2.67
N ASN A 137 -19.30 8.68 -3.78
CA ASN A 137 -20.12 8.31 -4.93
C ASN A 137 -19.41 7.37 -5.92
N ILE A 138 -18.16 6.96 -5.64
CA ILE A 138 -17.42 6.01 -6.47
C ILE A 138 -17.36 4.67 -5.74
N GLY A 139 -18.05 3.67 -6.29
CA GLY A 139 -17.92 2.29 -5.82
C GLY A 139 -16.52 1.76 -6.08
N GLY A 140 -15.97 0.93 -5.18
CA GLY A 140 -14.53 0.57 -5.20
C GLY A 140 -14.01 -0.05 -6.51
N ARG A 141 -14.86 -0.62 -7.36
CA ARG A 141 -14.45 -1.15 -8.69
C ARG A 141 -14.20 -0.05 -9.75
N TYR A 142 -14.58 1.19 -9.47
CA TYR A 142 -14.43 2.35 -10.37
C TYR A 142 -13.39 3.36 -9.86
N SER A 143 -12.71 3.07 -8.75
CA SER A 143 -11.73 3.98 -8.14
C SER A 143 -10.30 3.76 -8.68
N ILE A 144 -10.17 3.56 -10.00
CA ILE A 144 -8.88 3.42 -10.70
C ILE A 144 -8.24 4.79 -10.89
#